data_AF-A0A1C3ER44-F1
#
_entry.id   AF-A0A1C3ER44-F1
#
_cell.length_a   1.000
_cell.length_b   1.000
_cell.length_c   1.000
_cell.angle_alpha   90.00
_cell.angle_beta   90.00
_cell.angle_gamma   90.00
#
_symmetry.space_group_name_H-M   'P 1'
#
loop_
_entity.id
_entity.type
_entity.pdbx_description
1 polymer ?
#
loop_
_entity_poly.entity_id
_entity_poly.type
_entity_poly.pdbx_seq_one_letter_code
_entity_poly.pdbx_strand_id
1 'polypeptide(L)'
;MKHRYLFLMITAALLTGCFDNTSYTSTDSETKTDESKDKEDGGKDKDKDEDEDKEGSDGTKPEQVVRLSPSDINILDTHKVSFAVPGMQAGTAQALADITANFGDVSVDSKLGVMTLDASPKGTQNDTASISTSKKASNANYQFTIAYSIDKQRYKVSGYAVPYFKDDNEQLVKRFTKMNEDGSLLEGDEQYLSANDQPWACIQDASTDLIWQVPSVAGEFAYDATYYWGDRIVNHRDFTQAACGLAKDCNSDNLKAYANQIALCGNSDWRLPTSAEWKTILDNKMFDDKKRQPPIDLAFFPYVDANYDEAYWTNRFTQYPDGHDAKGSSDDWQGSNALVGDAHVMWMSSDFDDIRIPPRSTNEPHFTLLVRGKTIADKSDNTKDGITETLENEVNKDSDEDENWTARFIKIGSYGQALRDQQVAEWSCTSDTFYRADMPNTQILWQRLDNDQPMSFSDAEQYVKDINANTLCGRNDWRLPNENELKSLLINRVSYGIPDTLGAGYRSSVLDDTVVEYDSYYWTSTPSSYYPDTKHMAVAFQTEFSESSAVANEKTARVRLISTSSIQP
;
A
#
# COMPACT_ATOMS: atom_id res chain seq x y z
N MET A 1 -14.61 -48.72 6.67
CA MET A 1 -16.07 -48.47 6.66
C MET A 1 -16.24 -47.04 6.17
N LYS A 2 -16.39 -46.77 4.87
CA LYS A 2 -17.63 -46.72 4.07
C LYS A 2 -18.78 -45.93 4.73
N HIS A 3 -19.21 -44.89 3.99
CA HIS A 3 -20.50 -44.16 3.99
C HIS A 3 -20.51 -42.84 4.79
N ARG A 4 -21.00 -41.70 4.28
CA ARG A 4 -21.91 -41.45 3.14
C ARG A 4 -21.86 -39.98 2.70
N TYR A 5 -21.97 -39.78 1.38
CA TYR A 5 -22.37 -38.54 0.70
C TYR A 5 -23.77 -38.09 1.13
N LEU A 6 -24.02 -36.77 1.19
CA LEU A 6 -25.37 -36.21 1.09
C LEU A 6 -25.39 -35.04 0.10
N PHE A 7 -26.13 -35.28 -0.99
CA PHE A 7 -26.65 -34.31 -1.96
C PHE A 7 -27.50 -33.25 -1.26
N LEU A 8 -27.42 -31.98 -1.71
CA LEU A 8 -28.56 -31.08 -1.61
C LEU A 8 -28.94 -30.56 -2.99
N MET A 9 -30.22 -30.80 -3.32
CA MET A 9 -30.89 -30.47 -4.56
C MET A 9 -31.34 -29.02 -4.58
N ILE A 10 -31.28 -28.48 -5.80
CA ILE A 10 -31.88 -27.25 -6.29
C ILE A 10 -33.40 -27.28 -6.09
N THR A 11 -33.97 -26.19 -5.56
CA THR A 11 -35.40 -25.88 -5.68
C THR A 11 -35.57 -24.45 -6.17
N ALA A 12 -36.01 -24.33 -7.43
CA ALA A 12 -36.51 -23.12 -8.04
C ALA A 12 -37.96 -22.87 -7.57
N ALA A 13 -38.27 -21.64 -7.16
CA ALA A 13 -39.64 -21.18 -6.92
C ALA A 13 -39.95 -20.02 -7.87
N LEU A 14 -40.87 -20.28 -8.79
CA LEU A 14 -41.58 -19.30 -9.60
C LEU A 14 -42.56 -18.51 -8.72
N LEU A 15 -42.58 -17.18 -8.84
CA LEU A 15 -43.74 -16.37 -8.53
C LEU A 15 -43.90 -15.26 -9.57
N THR A 16 -45.02 -15.34 -10.27
CA THR A 16 -45.59 -14.40 -11.23
C THR A 16 -46.40 -13.31 -10.53
N GLY A 17 -46.41 -12.10 -11.10
CA GLY A 17 -47.34 -11.00 -10.80
C GLY A 17 -46.68 -9.65 -11.09
N CYS A 18 -46.73 -9.15 -12.33
CA CYS A 18 -47.77 -8.28 -12.92
C CYS A 18 -47.64 -6.79 -12.55
N PHE A 19 -47.25 -6.03 -13.59
CA PHE A 19 -47.64 -4.66 -13.97
C PHE A 19 -47.64 -3.54 -12.93
N ASP A 20 -46.85 -2.48 -13.19
CA ASP A 20 -47.49 -1.26 -13.67
C ASP A 20 -46.59 -0.38 -14.54
N ASN A 21 -47.30 0.40 -15.34
CA ASN A 21 -46.93 1.09 -16.56
C ASN A 21 -46.51 2.54 -16.23
N THR A 22 -45.36 3.02 -16.73
CA THR A 22 -45.22 4.46 -17.06
C THR A 22 -44.23 4.65 -18.20
N SER A 23 -44.82 5.13 -19.29
CA SER A 23 -44.23 5.62 -20.54
C SER A 23 -43.31 6.81 -20.34
N TYR A 24 -42.16 6.82 -21.02
CA TYR A 24 -41.60 8.06 -21.58
C TYR A 24 -41.02 7.80 -22.99
N THR A 25 -41.34 8.73 -23.85
CA THR A 25 -41.23 8.73 -25.31
C THR A 25 -39.79 8.84 -25.82
N SER A 26 -39.46 7.99 -26.79
CA SER A 26 -38.27 8.05 -27.66
C SER A 26 -38.62 8.83 -28.94
N THR A 27 -37.73 9.73 -29.35
CA THR A 27 -37.69 10.30 -30.71
C THR A 27 -36.44 9.82 -31.43
N ASP A 28 -36.65 9.32 -32.65
CA ASP A 28 -35.71 8.96 -33.73
C ASP A 28 -34.63 10.04 -33.96
N SER A 29 -33.49 9.84 -34.63
CA SER A 29 -33.05 8.98 -35.74
C SER A 29 -31.49 8.92 -35.67
N GLU A 30 -30.67 8.16 -36.39
CA GLU A 30 -30.75 7.59 -37.74
C GLU A 30 -29.55 6.61 -37.88
N THR A 31 -29.81 5.38 -38.33
CA THR A 31 -28.80 4.35 -38.66
C THR A 31 -28.40 4.41 -40.13
N LYS A 32 -27.10 4.27 -40.43
CA LYS A 32 -26.60 3.86 -41.75
C LYS A 32 -25.77 2.59 -41.61
N THR A 33 -26.35 1.49 -42.07
CA THR A 33 -25.70 0.22 -42.43
C THR A 33 -25.25 0.30 -43.89
N ASP A 34 -24.04 -0.18 -44.20
CA ASP A 34 -23.61 -0.44 -45.57
C ASP A 34 -23.27 -1.92 -45.73
N GLU A 35 -23.96 -2.56 -46.68
CA GLU A 35 -23.87 -3.96 -47.06
C GLU A 35 -22.63 -4.21 -47.93
N SER A 36 -21.93 -5.34 -47.73
CA SER A 36 -21.04 -5.90 -48.75
C SER A 36 -21.66 -7.18 -49.31
N LYS A 37 -21.73 -7.24 -50.65
CA LYS A 37 -22.36 -8.30 -51.44
C LYS A 37 -21.36 -9.39 -51.81
N ASP A 38 -21.79 -10.62 -51.61
CA ASP A 38 -21.25 -11.82 -52.25
C ASP A 38 -21.49 -11.81 -53.78
N LYS A 39 -20.50 -12.33 -54.52
CA LYS A 39 -20.69 -12.93 -55.85
C LYS A 39 -19.68 -14.05 -56.07
N GLU A 40 -20.18 -15.28 -56.07
CA GLU A 40 -19.61 -16.44 -56.77
C GLU A 40 -20.17 -16.53 -58.20
N ASP A 41 -19.30 -16.84 -59.17
CA ASP A 41 -19.49 -17.67 -60.38
C ASP A 41 -18.14 -17.59 -61.15
N GLY A 42 -17.49 -18.57 -61.78
CA GLY A 42 -17.82 -19.94 -62.18
C GLY A 42 -17.03 -20.25 -63.48
N GLY A 43 -16.22 -21.33 -63.49
CA GLY A 43 -15.97 -22.17 -64.69
C GLY A 43 -14.67 -22.05 -65.53
N LYS A 44 -13.87 -23.15 -65.49
CA LYS A 44 -13.25 -23.97 -66.60
C LYS A 44 -12.43 -23.28 -67.70
N ASP A 45 -11.35 -23.82 -68.30
CA ASP A 45 -10.80 -25.18 -68.47
C ASP A 45 -9.41 -25.08 -69.20
N LYS A 46 -8.56 -26.12 -69.04
CA LYS A 46 -7.55 -26.68 -69.98
C LYS A 46 -6.09 -26.16 -70.09
N ASP A 47 -5.19 -27.00 -69.55
CA ASP A 47 -4.16 -27.84 -70.22
C ASP A 47 -3.00 -27.24 -71.06
N LYS A 48 -1.78 -27.67 -70.65
CA LYS A 48 -0.55 -28.01 -71.41
C LYS A 48 0.33 -26.85 -71.90
N ASP A 49 1.67 -26.91 -71.89
CA ASP A 49 2.70 -27.87 -71.49
C ASP A 49 3.99 -27.03 -71.23
N GLU A 50 4.90 -27.58 -70.42
CA GLU A 50 6.38 -27.44 -70.42
C GLU A 50 7.04 -26.08 -70.78
N ASP A 51 7.76 -25.48 -69.82
CA ASP A 51 9.22 -25.29 -69.94
C ASP A 51 9.85 -24.58 -68.71
N GLU A 52 10.94 -25.22 -68.26
CA GLU A 52 12.17 -24.64 -67.69
C GLU A 52 12.14 -23.92 -66.32
N ASP A 53 12.63 -24.68 -65.33
CA ASP A 53 13.50 -24.28 -64.23
C ASP A 53 14.07 -22.85 -64.30
N LYS A 54 13.54 -21.98 -63.44
CA LYS A 54 14.32 -20.92 -62.78
C LYS A 54 13.91 -20.81 -61.32
N GLU A 55 14.47 -21.69 -60.50
CA GLU A 55 14.74 -21.37 -59.09
C GLU A 55 15.62 -20.12 -59.04
N GLY A 56 14.98 -18.96 -58.90
CA GLY A 56 15.63 -17.80 -58.32
C GLY A 56 15.90 -18.09 -56.86
N SER A 57 17.06 -18.70 -56.57
CA SER A 57 17.67 -18.70 -55.25
C SER A 57 17.88 -17.26 -54.80
N ASP A 58 16.92 -16.68 -54.08
CA ASP A 58 17.25 -15.58 -53.17
C ASP A 58 18.18 -16.17 -52.10
N GLY A 59 19.45 -15.80 -52.15
CA GLY A 59 20.53 -16.34 -51.33
C GLY A 59 20.48 -15.91 -49.86
N THR A 60 19.30 -15.85 -49.25
CA THR A 60 19.11 -15.52 -47.86
C THR A 60 19.36 -16.74 -46.99
N LYS A 61 20.54 -16.78 -46.35
CA LYS A 61 20.88 -17.83 -45.36
C LYS A 61 19.86 -17.85 -44.21
N PRO A 62 19.52 -19.02 -43.64
CA PRO A 62 18.52 -19.13 -42.58
C PRO A 62 18.94 -18.36 -41.33
N GLU A 63 18.01 -17.61 -40.72
CA GLU A 63 18.24 -16.83 -39.49
C GLU A 63 18.65 -17.74 -38.33
N GLN A 64 19.74 -17.38 -37.63
CA GLN A 64 20.22 -18.10 -36.47
C GLN A 64 19.56 -17.54 -35.20
N VAL A 65 18.73 -18.34 -34.53
CA VAL A 65 18.03 -17.93 -33.30
C VAL A 65 18.78 -18.46 -32.08
N VAL A 66 19.12 -17.56 -31.15
CA VAL A 66 19.85 -17.89 -29.91
C VAL A 66 19.04 -17.40 -28.72
N ARG A 67 18.86 -18.27 -27.72
CA ARG A 67 18.25 -17.93 -26.43
C ARG A 67 19.32 -18.03 -25.36
N LEU A 68 19.58 -16.92 -24.69
CA LEU A 68 20.54 -16.81 -23.62
C LEU A 68 19.86 -17.25 -22.31
N SER A 69 20.54 -18.10 -21.57
CA SER A 69 20.23 -18.35 -20.16
C SER A 69 20.71 -17.18 -19.29
N PRO A 70 20.23 -17.03 -18.04
CA PRO A 70 20.76 -16.04 -17.12
C PRO A 70 22.27 -16.12 -16.91
N SER A 71 22.87 -17.33 -16.98
CA SER A 71 24.32 -17.51 -16.86
C SER A 71 25.12 -17.00 -18.06
N ASP A 72 24.48 -16.78 -19.21
CA ASP A 72 25.14 -16.20 -20.39
C ASP A 72 25.19 -14.66 -20.34
N ILE A 73 24.53 -14.05 -19.34
CA ILE A 73 24.30 -12.62 -19.24
C ILE A 73 25.06 -12.06 -18.03
N ASN A 74 26.02 -11.18 -18.29
CA ASN A 74 26.74 -10.44 -17.26
C ASN A 74 26.01 -9.13 -16.93
N ILE A 75 25.76 -8.89 -15.65
CA ILE A 75 25.16 -7.65 -15.17
C ILE A 75 26.26 -6.61 -14.98
N LEU A 76 26.15 -5.48 -15.68
CA LEU A 76 27.14 -4.40 -15.64
C LEU A 76 26.71 -3.25 -14.74
N ASP A 77 25.41 -2.97 -14.66
CA ASP A 77 24.82 -1.91 -13.84
C ASP A 77 23.32 -2.19 -13.63
N THR A 78 22.63 -1.32 -12.89
CA THR A 78 21.19 -1.37 -12.58
C THR A 78 20.26 -1.60 -13.79
N HIS A 79 20.69 -1.18 -14.98
CA HIS A 79 19.94 -1.29 -16.23
C HIS A 79 20.78 -1.78 -17.41
N LYS A 80 21.99 -2.31 -17.17
CA LYS A 80 22.93 -2.67 -18.24
C LYS A 80 23.36 -4.12 -18.11
N VAL A 81 23.25 -4.83 -19.22
CA VAL A 81 23.71 -6.22 -19.32
C VAL A 81 24.62 -6.40 -20.52
N SER A 82 25.51 -7.39 -20.45
CA SER A 82 26.36 -7.77 -21.57
C SER A 82 26.47 -9.27 -21.74
N PHE A 83 26.74 -9.70 -22.96
CA PHE A 83 26.86 -11.11 -23.32
C PHE A 83 27.73 -11.25 -24.56
N ALA A 84 28.25 -12.45 -24.81
CA ALA A 84 29.02 -12.73 -26.01
C ALA A 84 28.12 -12.64 -27.25
N VAL A 85 28.59 -12.00 -28.33
CA VAL A 85 27.85 -11.87 -29.59
C VAL A 85 27.78 -13.24 -30.28
N PRO A 86 26.60 -13.88 -30.40
CA PRO A 86 26.53 -15.16 -31.10
C PRO A 86 27.00 -15.06 -32.55
N GLY A 87 27.84 -16.01 -32.97
CA GLY A 87 28.40 -16.03 -34.33
C GLY A 87 29.63 -15.15 -34.55
N MET A 88 30.12 -14.42 -33.54
CA MET A 88 31.35 -13.64 -33.60
C MET A 88 32.49 -14.31 -32.84
N GLN A 89 33.71 -14.27 -33.40
CA GLN A 89 34.92 -14.70 -32.68
C GLN A 89 35.75 -13.49 -32.25
N ALA A 90 36.14 -13.46 -30.98
CA ALA A 90 36.99 -12.40 -30.43
C ALA A 90 38.28 -12.24 -31.26
N GLY A 91 38.64 -11.00 -31.59
CA GLY A 91 39.82 -10.69 -32.40
C GLY A 91 39.68 -10.83 -33.92
N THR A 92 38.49 -11.17 -34.45
CA THR A 92 38.22 -11.10 -35.91
C THR A 92 37.39 -9.87 -36.27
N ALA A 93 37.88 -9.07 -37.22
CA ALA A 93 37.14 -7.93 -37.75
C ALA A 93 36.02 -8.43 -38.67
N GLN A 94 34.84 -8.67 -38.11
CA GLN A 94 33.64 -9.05 -38.84
C GLN A 94 32.71 -7.83 -39.00
N ALA A 95 32.06 -7.69 -40.16
CA ALA A 95 31.17 -6.58 -40.41
C ALA A 95 29.81 -6.83 -39.74
N LEU A 96 29.59 -6.20 -38.59
CA LEU A 96 28.31 -6.20 -37.88
C LEU A 96 27.42 -5.08 -38.42
N ALA A 97 26.19 -5.40 -38.81
CA ALA A 97 25.22 -4.44 -39.32
C ALA A 97 23.79 -4.75 -38.86
N ASP A 98 22.85 -3.86 -39.20
CA ASP A 98 21.41 -4.04 -39.03
C ASP A 98 20.95 -4.32 -37.60
N ILE A 99 21.67 -3.78 -36.60
CA ILE A 99 21.39 -4.03 -35.19
C ILE A 99 20.10 -3.33 -34.80
N THR A 100 19.11 -4.11 -34.36
CA THR A 100 17.83 -3.61 -33.86
C THR A 100 17.42 -4.37 -32.61
N ALA A 101 16.88 -3.66 -31.62
CA ALA A 101 16.39 -4.23 -30.37
C ALA A 101 14.92 -3.86 -30.15
N ASN A 102 14.14 -4.73 -29.52
CA ASN A 102 12.76 -4.42 -29.13
C ASN A 102 12.69 -3.33 -28.04
N PHE A 103 13.72 -3.23 -27.19
CA PHE A 103 13.93 -2.13 -26.26
C PHE A 103 15.42 -1.96 -25.94
N GLY A 104 15.77 -0.83 -25.33
CA GLY A 104 17.13 -0.51 -24.94
C GLY A 104 18.04 -0.16 -26.13
N ASP A 105 19.21 0.36 -25.81
CA ASP A 105 20.23 0.67 -26.80
C ASP A 105 21.33 -0.37 -26.79
N VAL A 106 21.70 -0.83 -27.99
CA VAL A 106 22.72 -1.86 -28.17
C VAL A 106 24.03 -1.21 -28.59
N SER A 107 25.11 -1.56 -27.89
CA SER A 107 26.48 -1.24 -28.29
C SER A 107 27.30 -2.53 -28.38
N VAL A 108 28.30 -2.56 -29.25
CA VAL A 108 29.12 -3.76 -29.47
C VAL A 108 30.59 -3.38 -29.44
N ASP A 109 31.36 -4.10 -28.61
CA ASP A 109 32.81 -4.13 -28.69
C ASP A 109 33.22 -5.26 -29.63
N SER A 110 33.52 -4.89 -30.88
CA SER A 110 33.91 -5.84 -31.92
C SER A 110 35.27 -6.49 -31.70
N LYS A 111 36.13 -5.93 -30.84
CA LYS A 111 37.42 -6.56 -30.50
C LYS A 111 37.22 -7.69 -29.51
N LEU A 112 36.35 -7.45 -28.53
CA LEU A 112 36.03 -8.42 -27.47
C LEU A 112 34.94 -9.42 -27.88
N GLY A 113 34.16 -9.10 -28.92
CA GLY A 113 33.00 -9.90 -29.30
C GLY A 113 31.87 -9.83 -28.26
N VAL A 114 31.74 -8.69 -27.59
CA VAL A 114 30.77 -8.47 -26.50
C VAL A 114 29.72 -7.46 -26.94
N MET A 115 28.46 -7.83 -26.75
CA MET A 115 27.31 -6.95 -26.91
C MET A 115 26.90 -6.42 -25.54
N THR A 116 26.57 -5.14 -25.45
CA THR A 116 25.99 -4.51 -24.27
C THR A 116 24.63 -3.95 -24.62
N LEU A 117 23.61 -4.34 -23.86
CA LEU A 117 22.28 -3.76 -23.90
C LEU A 117 22.13 -2.80 -22.72
N ASP A 118 21.83 -1.54 -23.04
CA ASP A 118 21.55 -0.49 -22.09
C ASP A 118 20.04 -0.20 -22.07
N ALA A 119 19.35 -0.75 -21.07
CA ALA A 119 17.92 -0.54 -20.85
C ALA A 119 17.65 0.70 -19.98
N SER A 120 18.66 1.55 -19.74
CA SER A 120 18.49 2.77 -18.96
C SER A 120 17.50 3.71 -19.66
N PRO A 121 16.63 4.41 -18.92
CA PRO A 121 15.83 5.49 -19.49
C PRO A 121 16.79 6.60 -19.99
N LYS A 122 16.75 6.91 -21.30
CA LYS A 122 17.58 7.96 -21.90
C LYS A 122 16.76 9.22 -22.18
N GLY A 123 17.09 10.31 -21.48
CA GLY A 123 16.51 11.66 -21.66
C GLY A 123 16.22 12.34 -20.32
N THR A 124 15.87 13.63 -20.34
CA THR A 124 15.40 14.35 -19.14
C THR A 124 13.98 13.91 -18.79
N GLN A 125 13.54 14.06 -17.52
CA GLN A 125 12.22 13.62 -17.02
C GLN A 125 11.01 14.07 -17.88
N ASN A 126 11.16 15.09 -18.73
CA ASN A 126 10.10 15.62 -19.60
C ASN A 126 10.20 15.15 -21.06
N ASP A 127 11.15 14.30 -21.40
CA ASP A 127 11.28 13.79 -22.77
C ASP A 127 10.42 12.53 -22.94
N THR A 128 9.33 12.67 -23.69
CA THR A 128 8.43 11.56 -24.07
C THR A 128 9.16 10.36 -24.69
N ALA A 129 10.36 10.55 -25.24
CA ALA A 129 11.21 9.45 -25.72
C ALA A 129 11.87 8.63 -24.59
N SER A 130 12.22 9.26 -23.46
CA SER A 130 12.91 8.64 -22.31
C SER A 130 12.03 7.69 -21.50
N ILE A 131 10.76 8.07 -21.37
CA ILE A 131 9.65 7.30 -20.79
C ILE A 131 9.44 5.99 -21.59
N SER A 132 9.87 5.94 -22.85
CA SER A 132 9.59 4.79 -23.71
C SER A 132 10.42 3.54 -23.41
N THR A 133 11.66 3.64 -22.92
CA THR A 133 12.55 2.47 -22.81
C THR A 133 12.17 1.53 -21.67
N SER A 134 12.09 2.02 -20.43
CA SER A 134 11.72 1.20 -19.26
C SER A 134 10.34 0.57 -19.44
N LYS A 135 9.41 1.33 -20.00
CA LYS A 135 8.07 0.87 -20.31
C LYS A 135 8.02 -0.16 -21.45
N LYS A 136 8.81 0.00 -22.51
CA LYS A 136 8.94 -1.05 -23.55
C LYS A 136 9.54 -2.32 -22.95
N ALA A 137 10.51 -2.20 -22.05
CA ALA A 137 11.09 -3.34 -21.34
C ALA A 137 10.03 -4.03 -20.47
N SER A 138 9.31 -3.29 -19.63
CA SER A 138 8.20 -3.80 -18.81
C SER A 138 7.11 -4.49 -19.64
N ASN A 139 6.62 -3.85 -20.71
CA ASN A 139 5.63 -4.46 -21.62
C ASN A 139 6.14 -5.73 -22.34
N ALA A 140 7.47 -5.90 -22.43
CA ALA A 140 8.12 -7.09 -22.97
C ALA A 140 8.52 -8.09 -21.86
N ASN A 141 8.06 -7.93 -20.61
CA ASN A 141 8.48 -8.71 -19.45
C ASN A 141 10.00 -8.77 -19.29
N TYR A 142 10.68 -7.68 -19.63
CA TYR A 142 12.14 -7.55 -19.67
C TYR A 142 12.85 -8.57 -20.57
N GLN A 143 12.13 -9.22 -21.48
CA GLN A 143 12.70 -10.13 -22.47
C GLN A 143 13.16 -9.34 -23.69
N PHE A 144 14.48 -9.14 -23.82
CA PHE A 144 15.02 -8.47 -25.00
C PHE A 144 15.08 -9.44 -26.18
N THR A 145 14.99 -8.86 -27.37
CA THR A 145 15.24 -9.53 -28.64
C THR A 145 16.06 -8.57 -29.49
N ILE A 146 17.24 -9.02 -29.93
CA ILE A 146 18.17 -8.23 -30.74
C ILE A 146 18.41 -8.97 -32.05
N ALA A 147 18.08 -8.34 -33.16
CA ALA A 147 18.39 -8.82 -34.50
C ALA A 147 19.61 -8.08 -35.05
N TYR A 148 20.51 -8.79 -35.72
CA TYR A 148 21.71 -8.23 -36.33
C TYR A 148 22.22 -9.13 -37.46
N SER A 149 23.14 -8.62 -38.28
CA SER A 149 23.80 -9.39 -39.34
C SER A 149 25.32 -9.38 -39.20
N ILE A 150 25.95 -10.53 -39.42
CA ILE A 150 27.41 -10.70 -39.54
C ILE A 150 27.69 -11.26 -40.93
N ASP A 151 28.43 -10.54 -41.77
CA ASP A 151 28.80 -10.98 -43.12
C ASP A 151 27.60 -11.53 -43.93
N LYS A 152 26.46 -10.83 -43.83
CA LYS A 152 25.14 -11.16 -44.43
C LYS A 152 24.40 -12.36 -43.83
N GLN A 153 24.96 -13.05 -42.84
CA GLN A 153 24.23 -14.03 -42.02
C GLN A 153 23.41 -13.29 -40.97
N ARG A 154 22.11 -13.55 -40.89
CA ARG A 154 21.22 -12.96 -39.88
C ARG A 154 21.21 -13.77 -38.60
N TYR A 155 21.15 -13.07 -37.49
CA TYR A 155 21.04 -13.60 -36.14
C TYR A 155 19.92 -12.89 -35.40
N LYS A 156 19.27 -13.64 -34.50
CA LYS A 156 18.29 -13.13 -33.54
C LYS A 156 18.62 -13.71 -32.17
N VAL A 157 19.10 -12.87 -31.27
CA VAL A 157 19.41 -13.26 -29.89
C VAL A 157 18.31 -12.75 -28.96
N SER A 158 17.97 -13.54 -27.94
CA SER A 158 17.00 -13.18 -26.92
C SER A 158 17.50 -13.58 -25.54
N GLY A 159 17.08 -12.84 -24.53
CA GLY A 159 17.45 -13.03 -23.13
C GLY A 159 16.68 -12.06 -22.25
N TYR A 160 17.10 -11.90 -20.99
CA TYR A 160 16.42 -11.05 -20.02
C TYR A 160 17.33 -9.95 -19.47
N ALA A 161 16.77 -8.76 -19.30
CA ALA A 161 17.45 -7.59 -18.74
C ALA A 161 16.57 -6.92 -17.67
N VAL A 162 16.30 -7.64 -16.58
CA VAL A 162 15.49 -7.17 -15.44
C VAL A 162 16.19 -6.03 -14.68
N PRO A 163 15.44 -5.17 -13.96
CA PRO A 163 16.03 -4.10 -13.16
C PRO A 163 16.83 -4.65 -11.98
N TYR A 164 18.02 -4.08 -11.76
CA TYR A 164 18.87 -4.31 -10.59
C TYR A 164 18.92 -3.07 -9.71
N PHE A 165 19.23 -3.30 -8.44
CA PHE A 165 19.47 -2.29 -7.41
C PHE A 165 20.88 -2.46 -6.86
N LYS A 166 21.52 -1.35 -6.45
CA LYS A 166 22.79 -1.40 -5.72
C LYS A 166 22.49 -1.32 -4.23
N ASP A 167 22.81 -2.38 -3.50
CA ASP A 167 22.64 -2.39 -2.05
C ASP A 167 23.63 -1.46 -1.33
N ASP A 168 23.54 -1.36 -0.01
CA ASP A 168 24.43 -0.55 0.83
C ASP A 168 25.92 -0.95 0.71
N ASN A 169 26.22 -2.13 0.17
CA ASN A 169 27.57 -2.64 -0.08
C ASN A 169 28.01 -2.47 -1.54
N GLU A 170 27.28 -1.68 -2.34
CA GLU A 170 27.50 -1.47 -3.78
C GLU A 170 27.39 -2.76 -4.63
N GLN A 171 26.72 -3.80 -4.11
CA GLN A 171 26.46 -5.04 -4.83
C GLN A 171 25.19 -4.92 -5.66
N LEU A 172 25.25 -5.41 -6.91
CA LEU A 172 24.09 -5.48 -7.80
C LEU A 172 23.23 -6.69 -7.43
N VAL A 173 22.03 -6.41 -6.95
CA VAL A 173 20.99 -7.42 -6.64
C VAL A 173 19.78 -7.17 -7.53
N LYS A 174 19.01 -8.22 -7.86
CA LYS A 174 17.74 -8.02 -8.57
C LYS A 174 16.84 -7.12 -7.71
N ARG A 175 16.26 -6.08 -8.31
CA ARG A 175 15.40 -5.17 -7.54
C ARG A 175 14.15 -5.90 -7.04
N PHE A 176 13.49 -6.63 -7.92
CA PHE A 176 12.26 -7.36 -7.60
C PHE A 176 12.48 -8.86 -7.74
N THR A 177 12.11 -9.60 -6.70
CA THR A 177 12.15 -11.07 -6.67
C THR A 177 10.74 -11.61 -6.47
N LYS A 178 10.26 -12.43 -7.40
CA LYS A 178 8.91 -13.03 -7.37
C LYS A 178 8.85 -14.20 -6.38
N MET A 179 7.73 -14.33 -5.68
CA MET A 179 7.53 -15.34 -4.64
C MET A 179 6.18 -16.07 -4.83
N ASN A 180 6.18 -17.36 -4.52
CA ASN A 180 4.99 -18.19 -4.43
C ASN A 180 4.18 -17.84 -3.18
N GLU A 181 2.92 -18.29 -3.15
CA GLU A 181 1.99 -18.07 -2.02
C GLU A 181 2.47 -18.73 -0.71
N ASP A 182 3.25 -19.79 -0.80
CA ASP A 182 3.85 -20.46 0.37
C ASP A 182 5.11 -19.75 0.91
N GLY A 183 5.56 -18.69 0.23
CA GLY A 183 6.74 -17.91 0.57
C GLY A 183 8.04 -18.41 -0.06
N SER A 184 8.03 -19.48 -0.85
CA SER A 184 9.21 -19.88 -1.62
C SER A 184 9.49 -18.87 -2.73
N LEU A 185 10.77 -18.65 -3.05
CA LEU A 185 11.13 -17.88 -4.24
C LEU A 185 10.82 -18.72 -5.50
N LEU A 186 10.47 -18.06 -6.61
CA LEU A 186 10.50 -18.71 -7.92
C LEU A 186 11.98 -18.98 -8.29
N GLU A 187 12.30 -20.15 -8.82
CA GLU A 187 13.70 -20.58 -8.98
C GLU A 187 14.20 -20.39 -10.42
N GLY A 188 15.48 -20.01 -10.57
CA GLY A 188 16.16 -19.94 -11.86
C GLY A 188 15.41 -19.08 -12.90
N ASP A 189 15.02 -19.72 -14.01
CA ASP A 189 14.39 -19.06 -15.15
C ASP A 189 12.93 -18.62 -14.88
N GLU A 190 12.28 -19.19 -13.88
CA GLU A 190 10.89 -18.88 -13.52
C GLU A 190 10.71 -17.41 -13.10
N GLN A 191 11.76 -16.80 -12.53
CA GLN A 191 11.78 -15.36 -12.16
C GLN A 191 11.52 -14.43 -13.35
N TYR A 192 11.76 -14.90 -14.57
CA TYR A 192 11.67 -14.10 -15.79
C TYR A 192 10.41 -14.36 -16.61
N LEU A 193 9.57 -15.30 -16.17
CA LEU A 193 8.33 -15.66 -16.87
C LEU A 193 7.20 -14.67 -16.57
N SER A 194 6.26 -14.59 -17.51
CA SER A 194 5.05 -13.76 -17.37
C SER A 194 4.07 -14.40 -16.39
N ALA A 195 3.15 -13.62 -15.82
CA ALA A 195 2.14 -14.16 -14.89
C ALA A 195 1.18 -15.18 -15.53
N ASN A 196 1.05 -15.17 -16.86
CA ASN A 196 0.26 -16.17 -17.59
C ASN A 196 0.97 -17.53 -17.63
N ASP A 197 2.31 -17.54 -17.65
CA ASP A 197 3.10 -18.76 -17.72
C ASP A 197 3.45 -19.29 -16.32
N GLN A 198 3.76 -18.36 -15.41
CA GLN A 198 4.15 -18.65 -14.04
C GLN A 198 3.64 -17.52 -13.13
N PRO A 199 2.49 -17.68 -12.45
CA PRO A 199 1.99 -16.68 -11.52
C PRO A 199 2.84 -16.62 -10.25
N TRP A 200 2.80 -15.48 -9.56
CA TRP A 200 3.40 -15.26 -8.25
C TRP A 200 2.42 -14.50 -7.36
N ALA A 201 2.51 -14.72 -6.06
CA ALA A 201 1.63 -14.10 -5.07
C ALA A 201 2.23 -12.84 -4.45
N CYS A 202 3.57 -12.76 -4.39
CA CYS A 202 4.28 -11.63 -3.81
C CYS A 202 5.55 -11.25 -4.55
N ILE A 203 6.04 -10.04 -4.26
CA ILE A 203 7.33 -9.53 -4.70
C ILE A 203 8.11 -8.99 -3.52
N GLN A 204 9.35 -9.44 -3.38
CA GLN A 204 10.34 -8.79 -2.52
C GLN A 204 11.06 -7.68 -3.29
N ASP A 205 11.05 -6.46 -2.75
CA ASP A 205 11.76 -5.29 -3.27
C ASP A 205 13.07 -5.05 -2.50
N ALA A 206 14.20 -5.34 -3.12
CA ALA A 206 15.52 -5.17 -2.53
C ALA A 206 15.91 -3.70 -2.27
N SER A 207 15.19 -2.73 -2.85
CA SER A 207 15.47 -1.32 -2.58
C SER A 207 14.94 -0.82 -1.23
N THR A 208 14.01 -1.57 -0.64
CA THR A 208 13.32 -1.20 0.61
C THR A 208 13.24 -2.34 1.63
N ASP A 209 13.63 -3.56 1.24
CA ASP A 209 13.38 -4.81 1.95
C ASP A 209 11.90 -5.09 2.23
N LEU A 210 10.99 -4.41 1.52
CA LEU A 210 9.55 -4.65 1.62
C LEU A 210 9.14 -5.85 0.78
N ILE A 211 8.10 -6.55 1.23
CA ILE A 211 7.41 -7.56 0.43
C ILE A 211 5.99 -7.07 0.16
N TRP A 212 5.62 -7.04 -1.11
CA TRP A 212 4.33 -6.60 -1.60
C TRP A 212 3.49 -7.78 -2.04
N GLN A 213 2.22 -7.78 -1.65
CA GLN A 213 1.21 -8.67 -2.21
C GLN A 213 0.96 -8.27 -3.67
N VAL A 214 0.84 -9.26 -4.55
CA VAL A 214 0.50 -9.10 -5.96
C VAL A 214 -0.93 -9.58 -6.16
N PRO A 215 -1.79 -8.83 -6.87
CA PRO A 215 -3.16 -9.26 -7.08
C PRO A 215 -3.21 -10.53 -7.94
N SER A 216 -4.35 -11.18 -7.95
CA SER A 216 -4.61 -12.40 -8.72
C SER A 216 -5.76 -12.16 -9.69
N VAL A 217 -5.92 -13.03 -10.67
CA VAL A 217 -7.04 -12.95 -11.64
C VAL A 217 -8.41 -13.23 -11.00
N ALA A 218 -8.45 -13.87 -9.83
CA ALA A 218 -9.66 -14.25 -9.10
C ALA A 218 -9.30 -14.70 -7.68
N GLY A 219 -10.29 -14.76 -6.79
CA GLY A 219 -10.14 -15.21 -5.41
C GLY A 219 -10.11 -14.05 -4.40
N GLU A 220 -9.58 -14.30 -3.22
CA GLU A 220 -9.58 -13.35 -2.10
C GLU A 220 -8.67 -12.13 -2.33
N PHE A 221 -7.68 -12.27 -3.21
CA PHE A 221 -6.77 -11.19 -3.63
C PHE A 221 -6.99 -10.82 -5.10
N ALA A 222 -8.24 -10.90 -5.59
CA ALA A 222 -8.55 -10.58 -6.98
C ALA A 222 -8.24 -9.10 -7.30
N TYR A 223 -7.82 -8.85 -8.52
CA TYR A 223 -7.42 -7.52 -9.00
C TYR A 223 -8.58 -6.52 -9.12
N ASP A 224 -9.80 -7.02 -9.28
CA ASP A 224 -11.03 -6.24 -9.36
C ASP A 224 -11.72 -6.09 -8.00
N ALA A 225 -11.06 -6.51 -6.92
CA ALA A 225 -11.59 -6.40 -5.58
C ALA A 225 -11.51 -4.97 -5.04
N THR A 226 -12.59 -4.49 -4.46
CA THR A 226 -12.68 -3.18 -3.82
C THR A 226 -13.07 -3.33 -2.36
N TYR A 227 -12.52 -2.46 -1.52
CA TYR A 227 -12.64 -2.55 -0.08
C TYR A 227 -13.06 -1.21 0.50
N TYR A 228 -13.96 -1.23 1.47
CA TYR A 228 -14.10 -0.09 2.38
C TYR A 228 -12.87 0.01 3.29
N TRP A 229 -12.56 1.23 3.73
CA TRP A 229 -11.40 1.43 4.57
C TRP A 229 -11.67 1.05 6.04
N GLY A 230 -10.74 0.32 6.66
CA GLY A 230 -10.82 -0.13 8.05
C GLY A 230 -11.83 -1.27 8.23
N ASP A 231 -12.61 -1.21 9.31
CA ASP A 231 -13.62 -2.21 9.65
C ASP A 231 -14.96 -1.98 8.94
N ARG A 232 -15.07 -0.97 8.06
CA ARG A 232 -16.29 -0.44 7.41
C ARG A 232 -17.03 -1.45 6.51
N ILE A 233 -18.35 -1.28 6.30
CA ILE A 233 -19.22 -2.33 5.71
C ILE A 233 -20.21 -1.73 4.73
N VAL A 234 -20.80 -0.58 5.05
CA VAL A 234 -21.73 0.16 4.19
C VAL A 234 -21.86 1.60 4.75
N ASN A 235 -21.95 2.62 3.90
CA ASN A 235 -22.86 3.75 4.15
C ASN A 235 -23.41 4.34 2.84
N HIS A 236 -24.62 4.88 2.89
CA HIS A 236 -25.50 5.13 1.74
C HIS A 236 -25.07 6.31 0.85
N ARG A 237 -24.70 6.05 -0.42
CA ARG A 237 -25.13 6.74 -1.67
C ARG A 237 -24.33 6.30 -2.92
N ASP A 238 -24.99 6.39 -4.09
CA ASP A 238 -24.63 6.36 -5.55
C ASP A 238 -23.34 5.70 -6.11
N PHE A 239 -22.40 5.21 -5.32
CA PHE A 239 -21.26 4.41 -5.79
C PHE A 239 -21.50 2.91 -5.65
N THR A 240 -20.78 2.11 -6.44
CA THR A 240 -20.86 0.64 -6.40
C THR A 240 -20.46 0.13 -5.02
N GLN A 241 -21.14 -0.90 -4.52
CA GLN A 241 -20.79 -1.54 -3.24
C GLN A 241 -19.41 -2.18 -3.34
N ALA A 242 -18.65 -2.20 -2.22
CA ALA A 242 -17.41 -2.96 -2.13
C ALA A 242 -17.64 -4.42 -2.54
N ALA A 243 -16.78 -4.96 -3.39
CA ALA A 243 -16.89 -6.31 -3.94
C ALA A 243 -15.54 -7.00 -3.88
N CYS A 244 -15.46 -8.20 -3.31
CA CYS A 244 -14.21 -8.93 -3.10
C CYS A 244 -14.50 -10.42 -2.93
N GLY A 245 -13.46 -11.25 -2.97
CA GLY A 245 -13.57 -12.71 -2.78
C GLY A 245 -13.65 -13.18 -1.33
N LEU A 246 -13.60 -12.27 -0.35
CA LEU A 246 -13.57 -12.63 1.07
C LEU A 246 -14.90 -13.28 1.53
N ALA A 247 -14.82 -14.23 2.46
CA ALA A 247 -15.98 -14.78 3.14
C ALA A 247 -16.59 -13.85 4.21
N LYS A 248 -16.05 -12.63 4.35
CA LYS A 248 -16.47 -11.57 5.26
C LYS A 248 -16.70 -10.28 4.47
N ASP A 249 -17.13 -9.22 5.16
CA ASP A 249 -17.31 -7.91 4.53
C ASP A 249 -16.04 -7.41 3.85
N CYS A 250 -16.21 -6.82 2.66
CA CYS A 250 -15.14 -6.30 1.84
C CYS A 250 -14.59 -5.00 2.42
N ASN A 251 -13.68 -5.14 3.38
CA ASN A 251 -12.97 -4.04 3.99
C ASN A 251 -11.50 -4.40 4.26
N SER A 252 -10.67 -3.36 4.43
CA SER A 252 -9.22 -3.55 4.52
C SER A 252 -8.77 -4.28 5.79
N ASP A 253 -9.54 -4.21 6.88
CA ASP A 253 -9.24 -4.99 8.08
C ASP A 253 -9.46 -6.49 7.88
N ASN A 254 -10.52 -6.88 7.18
CA ASN A 254 -10.78 -8.29 6.84
C ASN A 254 -9.80 -8.82 5.80
N LEU A 255 -9.42 -8.00 4.79
CA LEU A 255 -8.39 -8.35 3.81
C LEU A 255 -7.05 -8.68 4.49
N LYS A 256 -6.58 -7.77 5.35
CA LYS A 256 -5.40 -7.95 6.19
C LYS A 256 -5.50 -9.21 7.05
N ALA A 257 -6.61 -9.35 7.78
CA ALA A 257 -6.80 -10.48 8.69
C ALA A 257 -6.74 -11.81 7.93
N TYR A 258 -7.30 -11.87 6.73
CA TYR A 258 -7.22 -13.04 5.87
C TYR A 258 -5.78 -13.34 5.42
N ALA A 259 -5.06 -12.35 4.89
CA ALA A 259 -3.65 -12.51 4.50
C ALA A 259 -2.77 -13.03 5.64
N ASN A 260 -2.97 -12.48 6.85
CA ASN A 260 -2.24 -12.91 8.04
C ASN A 260 -2.64 -14.31 8.52
N GLN A 261 -3.93 -14.66 8.40
CA GLN A 261 -4.43 -15.98 8.78
C GLN A 261 -3.88 -17.09 7.89
N ILE A 262 -3.79 -16.86 6.57
CA ILE A 262 -3.27 -17.87 5.63
C ILE A 262 -1.73 -17.88 5.56
N ALA A 263 -1.09 -16.98 6.30
CA ALA A 263 0.34 -16.71 6.20
C ALA A 263 0.77 -16.42 4.74
N LEU A 264 0.12 -15.47 4.06
CA LEU A 264 0.38 -15.15 2.66
C LEU A 264 1.89 -14.94 2.42
N CYS A 265 2.44 -15.66 1.45
CA CYS A 265 3.87 -15.69 1.13
C CYS A 265 4.76 -16.03 2.34
N GLY A 266 4.27 -16.90 3.23
CA GLY A 266 4.93 -17.35 4.44
C GLY A 266 4.87 -16.37 5.62
N ASN A 267 4.07 -15.29 5.54
CA ASN A 267 4.13 -14.17 6.49
C ASN A 267 2.77 -13.80 7.10
N SER A 268 2.79 -13.28 8.33
CA SER A 268 1.58 -12.98 9.13
C SER A 268 1.54 -11.57 9.74
N ASP A 269 2.37 -10.67 9.22
CA ASP A 269 2.55 -9.27 9.60
C ASP A 269 2.15 -8.30 8.46
N TRP A 270 1.26 -8.72 7.57
CA TRP A 270 0.73 -7.90 6.49
C TRP A 270 -0.06 -6.71 7.00
N ARG A 271 0.11 -5.59 6.31
CA ARG A 271 -0.59 -4.35 6.59
C ARG A 271 -0.89 -3.54 5.34
N LEU A 272 -1.70 -2.50 5.50
CA LEU A 272 -1.82 -1.47 4.46
C LEU A 272 -0.50 -0.69 4.32
N PRO A 273 -0.15 -0.27 3.10
CA PRO A 273 1.02 0.57 2.83
C PRO A 273 0.79 2.03 3.19
N THR A 274 1.86 2.71 3.58
CA THR A 274 1.89 4.19 3.66
C THR A 274 1.95 4.80 2.25
N SER A 275 1.72 6.11 2.12
CA SER A 275 1.95 6.80 0.84
C SER A 275 3.43 6.76 0.43
N ALA A 276 4.34 6.84 1.41
CA ALA A 276 5.78 6.76 1.17
C ALA A 276 6.20 5.39 0.65
N GLU A 277 5.59 4.31 1.12
CA GLU A 277 5.84 2.95 0.63
C GLU A 277 5.31 2.75 -0.78
N TRP A 278 4.09 3.21 -1.08
CA TRP A 278 3.57 3.18 -2.44
C TRP A 278 4.54 3.84 -3.43
N LYS A 279 5.09 5.01 -3.08
CA LYS A 279 6.08 5.73 -3.93
C LYS A 279 7.36 4.94 -4.21
N THR A 280 7.65 3.88 -3.45
CA THR A 280 8.84 3.04 -3.70
C THR A 280 8.66 2.11 -4.89
N ILE A 281 7.42 1.72 -5.20
CA ILE A 281 7.10 0.82 -6.32
C ILE A 281 6.47 1.56 -7.51
N LEU A 282 6.10 2.83 -7.33
CA LEU A 282 5.59 3.68 -8.40
C LEU A 282 6.72 4.46 -9.10
N ASP A 283 6.65 4.58 -10.43
CA ASP A 283 7.53 5.40 -11.27
C ASP A 283 6.71 6.07 -12.37
N ASN A 284 6.76 7.40 -12.43
CA ASN A 284 6.07 8.23 -13.43
C ASN A 284 6.43 7.85 -14.87
N LYS A 285 7.58 7.21 -15.10
CA LYS A 285 7.98 6.70 -16.42
C LYS A 285 7.17 5.48 -16.88
N MET A 286 6.49 4.77 -15.99
CA MET A 286 5.65 3.63 -16.35
C MET A 286 4.27 4.04 -16.83
N PHE A 287 3.84 5.25 -16.48
CA PHE A 287 2.52 5.78 -16.80
C PHE A 287 2.22 5.83 -18.32
N ASP A 288 0.99 5.47 -18.71
CA ASP A 288 0.48 5.63 -20.08
C ASP A 288 -0.97 6.09 -20.07
N ASP A 289 -1.23 7.38 -20.22
CA ASP A 289 -2.60 7.89 -20.34
C ASP A 289 -3.37 7.22 -21.51
N LYS A 290 -2.72 7.03 -22.67
CA LYS A 290 -3.40 6.47 -23.87
C LYS A 290 -3.78 5.01 -23.73
N LYS A 291 -2.97 4.25 -22.99
CA LYS A 291 -3.25 2.83 -22.67
C LYS A 291 -3.88 2.67 -21.29
N ARG A 292 -4.15 3.78 -20.61
CA ARG A 292 -4.61 3.91 -19.23
C ARG A 292 -3.70 3.23 -18.18
N GLN A 293 -2.44 2.94 -18.50
CA GLN A 293 -1.54 2.19 -17.61
C GLN A 293 -1.12 3.02 -16.38
N PRO A 294 -1.16 2.44 -15.17
CA PRO A 294 -0.77 3.12 -13.94
C PRO A 294 0.76 3.30 -13.87
N PRO A 295 1.26 4.19 -12.99
CA PRO A 295 2.69 4.43 -12.83
C PRO A 295 3.41 3.31 -12.06
N ILE A 296 3.19 2.04 -12.43
CA ILE A 296 3.79 0.86 -11.78
C ILE A 296 4.33 -0.11 -12.83
N ASP A 297 5.33 -0.91 -12.48
CA ASP A 297 5.91 -1.88 -13.40
C ASP A 297 5.03 -3.14 -13.55
N LEU A 298 4.31 -3.24 -14.67
CA LEU A 298 3.37 -4.33 -14.95
C LEU A 298 4.04 -5.70 -15.19
N ALA A 299 5.37 -5.77 -15.38
CA ALA A 299 6.08 -7.06 -15.43
C ALA A 299 6.13 -7.75 -14.05
N PHE A 300 5.95 -6.96 -12.99
CA PHE A 300 5.99 -7.35 -11.60
C PHE A 300 4.59 -7.24 -10.94
N PHE A 301 3.82 -6.22 -11.29
CA PHE A 301 2.45 -5.99 -10.81
C PHE A 301 1.43 -6.06 -11.96
N PRO A 302 1.27 -7.22 -12.62
CA PRO A 302 0.57 -7.36 -13.91
C PRO A 302 -0.93 -7.09 -13.86
N TYR A 303 -1.50 -7.07 -12.65
CA TYR A 303 -2.94 -6.92 -12.44
C TYR A 303 -3.32 -5.64 -11.69
N VAL A 304 -2.37 -4.76 -11.38
CA VAL A 304 -2.74 -3.44 -10.84
C VAL A 304 -3.40 -2.66 -11.98
N ASP A 305 -4.71 -2.41 -11.85
CA ASP A 305 -5.54 -2.00 -12.97
C ASP A 305 -5.18 -0.59 -13.48
N ALA A 306 -5.31 -0.49 -14.79
CA ALA A 306 -5.20 0.64 -15.67
C ALA A 306 -6.54 1.39 -15.80
N ASN A 307 -7.34 1.48 -14.74
CA ASN A 307 -8.44 2.44 -14.71
C ASN A 307 -7.88 3.76 -14.21
N TYR A 308 -7.08 4.38 -15.08
CA TYR A 308 -6.51 5.72 -14.98
C TYR A 308 -7.27 6.63 -14.01
N ASP A 309 -6.54 7.27 -13.09
CA ASP A 309 -7.12 8.13 -12.04
C ASP A 309 -7.94 7.34 -11.02
N GLU A 310 -7.56 6.11 -10.73
CA GLU A 310 -8.08 5.38 -9.58
C GLU A 310 -7.33 5.76 -8.30
N ALA A 311 -8.10 5.86 -7.23
CA ALA A 311 -7.61 6.05 -5.87
C ALA A 311 -7.39 4.68 -5.21
N TYR A 312 -6.23 4.51 -4.57
CA TYR A 312 -5.83 3.28 -3.90
C TYR A 312 -5.63 3.56 -2.41
N TRP A 313 -6.11 2.71 -1.51
CA TRP A 313 -5.98 3.01 -0.08
C TRP A 313 -4.53 3.01 0.39
N THR A 314 -4.23 3.96 1.28
CA THR A 314 -3.08 3.92 2.18
C THR A 314 -3.52 3.48 3.58
N ASN A 315 -2.57 3.29 4.49
CA ASN A 315 -2.82 3.01 5.89
C ASN A 315 -3.23 4.24 6.72
N ARG A 316 -3.27 5.43 6.13
CA ARG A 316 -3.47 6.67 6.86
C ARG A 316 -4.93 7.09 6.86
N PHE A 317 -5.38 7.53 8.03
CA PHE A 317 -6.71 8.06 8.25
C PHE A 317 -6.67 9.30 9.12
N THR A 318 -7.54 10.24 8.79
CA THR A 318 -7.76 11.46 9.54
C THR A 318 -9.23 11.53 9.94
N GLN A 319 -9.48 11.58 11.24
CA GLN A 319 -10.80 11.99 11.73
C GLN A 319 -10.82 13.51 11.83
N TYR A 320 -11.88 14.13 11.32
CA TYR A 320 -12.11 15.57 11.43
C TYR A 320 -13.05 15.82 12.62
N PRO A 321 -12.52 16.32 13.77
CA PRO A 321 -13.29 16.52 14.99
C PRO A 321 -14.56 17.36 14.80
N ASP A 322 -14.48 18.33 13.89
CA ASP A 322 -15.53 19.30 13.58
C ASP A 322 -16.17 19.07 12.20
N GLY A 323 -15.92 17.90 11.59
CA GLY A 323 -16.27 17.58 10.19
C GLY A 323 -15.24 18.11 9.19
N HIS A 324 -15.19 17.52 8.00
CA HIS A 324 -14.30 17.96 6.92
C HIS A 324 -14.69 19.37 6.43
N ASP A 325 -15.97 19.58 6.11
CA ASP A 325 -16.45 20.88 5.63
C ASP A 325 -16.87 21.81 6.76
N ALA A 326 -16.36 23.06 6.74
CA ALA A 326 -16.71 24.11 7.71
C ALA A 326 -18.23 24.42 7.82
N LYS A 327 -19.04 23.96 6.85
CA LYS A 327 -20.51 24.00 6.86
C LYS A 327 -21.08 22.72 6.24
N GLY A 328 -20.92 21.59 6.92
CA GLY A 328 -21.49 20.32 6.49
C GLY A 328 -22.99 20.43 6.20
N SER A 329 -23.41 20.00 5.01
CA SER A 329 -24.84 19.82 4.71
C SER A 329 -25.26 18.38 5.05
N SER A 330 -26.53 18.16 5.42
CA SER A 330 -27.04 16.80 5.65
C SER A 330 -26.98 15.91 4.40
N ASP A 331 -26.77 16.51 3.23
CA ASP A 331 -26.63 15.86 1.93
C ASP A 331 -25.20 15.95 1.36
N ASP A 332 -24.21 16.24 2.20
CA ASP A 332 -22.83 16.40 1.74
C ASP A 332 -22.19 15.05 1.36
N TRP A 333 -21.61 15.02 0.17
CA TRP A 333 -20.92 13.89 -0.43
C TRP A 333 -19.59 13.57 0.27
N GLN A 334 -18.98 14.54 0.96
CA GLN A 334 -17.73 14.38 1.72
C GLN A 334 -17.95 13.87 3.16
N GLY A 335 -19.19 13.63 3.59
CA GLY A 335 -19.44 12.96 4.86
C GLY A 335 -19.09 13.81 6.09
N SER A 336 -19.61 15.03 6.18
CA SER A 336 -19.40 15.96 7.30
C SER A 336 -20.05 15.53 8.64
N ASN A 337 -20.07 14.24 8.98
CA ASN A 337 -20.50 13.74 10.28
C ASN A 337 -19.29 13.32 11.15
N ALA A 338 -19.38 13.49 12.47
CA ALA A 338 -18.28 13.28 13.41
C ALA A 338 -17.74 11.83 13.47
N LEU A 339 -18.39 10.87 12.80
CA LEU A 339 -18.03 9.44 12.77
C LEU A 339 -17.46 8.99 11.41
N VAL A 340 -17.56 9.81 10.37
CA VAL A 340 -16.95 9.57 9.07
C VAL A 340 -15.68 10.40 9.03
N GLY A 341 -14.53 9.72 9.13
CA GLY A 341 -13.25 10.32 8.80
C GLY A 341 -12.85 9.91 7.40
N ASP A 342 -11.77 10.52 6.92
CA ASP A 342 -11.27 10.27 5.58
C ASP A 342 -9.96 9.49 5.63
N ALA A 343 -9.86 8.50 4.74
CA ALA A 343 -8.62 7.79 4.51
C ALA A 343 -7.84 8.47 3.40
N HIS A 344 -6.52 8.47 3.52
CA HIS A 344 -5.64 8.97 2.49
C HIS A 344 -5.50 7.90 1.41
N VAL A 345 -5.40 8.35 0.17
CA VAL A 345 -5.27 7.48 -1.00
C VAL A 345 -3.95 7.75 -1.72
N MET A 346 -3.59 6.86 -2.63
CA MET A 346 -2.64 7.10 -3.70
C MET A 346 -3.40 7.17 -5.02
N TRP A 347 -3.20 8.24 -5.78
CA TRP A 347 -3.74 8.30 -7.14
C TRP A 347 -2.80 7.58 -8.10
N MET A 348 -3.33 6.66 -8.89
CA MET A 348 -2.56 5.97 -9.92
C MET A 348 -2.53 6.78 -11.23
N SER A 349 -2.06 8.03 -11.13
CA SER A 349 -1.96 9.01 -12.23
C SER A 349 -0.57 9.63 -12.31
N SER A 350 -0.34 10.61 -13.21
CA SER A 350 0.96 11.30 -13.34
C SER A 350 1.40 12.07 -12.11
N ASP A 351 0.46 12.37 -11.21
CA ASP A 351 0.68 13.27 -10.08
C ASP A 351 0.79 12.50 -8.76
N PHE A 352 0.94 11.16 -8.81
CA PHE A 352 1.06 10.28 -7.63
C PHE A 352 2.20 10.69 -6.68
N ASP A 353 3.23 11.37 -7.19
CA ASP A 353 4.38 11.84 -6.42
C ASP A 353 4.04 13.04 -5.50
N ASP A 354 2.90 13.71 -5.71
CA ASP A 354 2.46 14.77 -4.78
C ASP A 354 2.24 14.17 -3.39
N ILE A 355 2.71 14.86 -2.35
CA ILE A 355 2.57 14.44 -0.96
C ILE A 355 1.19 14.86 -0.42
N ARG A 356 0.50 15.79 -1.09
CA ARG A 356 -0.81 16.31 -0.71
C ARG A 356 -1.94 15.63 -1.48
N ILE A 357 -1.99 14.30 -1.39
CA ILE A 357 -3.08 13.55 -1.99
C ILE A 357 -4.34 13.76 -1.13
N PRO A 358 -5.48 14.17 -1.72
CA PRO A 358 -6.68 14.47 -0.95
C PRO A 358 -7.20 13.23 -0.21
N PRO A 359 -7.74 13.40 1.01
CA PRO A 359 -8.50 12.37 1.69
C PRO A 359 -9.71 11.93 0.85
N ARG A 360 -10.17 10.69 1.04
CA ARG A 360 -11.43 10.18 0.47
C ARG A 360 -12.32 9.63 1.57
N SER A 361 -13.63 9.77 1.33
CA SER A 361 -14.65 9.17 2.16
C SER A 361 -14.39 7.68 2.27
N THR A 362 -14.21 7.23 3.50
CA THR A 362 -13.98 5.83 3.85
C THR A 362 -15.18 4.92 3.59
N ASN A 363 -16.30 5.50 3.14
CA ASN A 363 -17.49 4.79 2.68
C ASN A 363 -17.54 4.63 1.14
N GLU A 364 -16.60 5.20 0.39
CA GLU A 364 -16.35 4.78 -0.99
C GLU A 364 -15.47 3.52 -0.98
N PRO A 365 -15.67 2.54 -1.85
CA PRO A 365 -14.78 1.39 -1.92
C PRO A 365 -13.66 1.64 -2.93
N HIS A 366 -12.43 1.29 -2.56
CA HIS A 366 -11.25 1.42 -3.41
C HIS A 366 -10.37 0.17 -3.33
N PHE A 367 -9.49 0.02 -4.31
CA PHE A 367 -8.49 -1.03 -4.34
C PHE A 367 -7.35 -0.73 -3.34
N THR A 368 -6.64 -1.77 -2.90
CA THR A 368 -5.37 -1.61 -2.17
C THR A 368 -4.51 -2.86 -2.29
N LEU A 369 -3.20 -2.71 -2.15
CA LEU A 369 -2.27 -3.82 -1.95
C LEU A 369 -1.93 -3.93 -0.48
N LEU A 370 -1.51 -5.12 -0.05
CA LEU A 370 -0.86 -5.30 1.24
C LEU A 370 0.66 -5.26 1.09
N VAL A 371 1.32 -4.78 2.13
CA VAL A 371 2.78 -4.75 2.24
C VAL A 371 3.21 -5.27 3.61
N ARG A 372 4.44 -5.76 3.70
CA ARG A 372 5.11 -6.09 4.95
C ARG A 372 6.59 -5.70 4.90
N GLY A 373 7.22 -5.70 6.07
CA GLY A 373 8.60 -5.25 6.26
C GLY A 373 8.66 -3.96 7.08
N LYS A 374 9.87 -3.42 7.22
CA LYS A 374 10.11 -2.20 8.01
C LYS A 374 9.32 -1.03 7.42
N THR A 375 8.40 -0.47 8.20
CA THR A 375 7.53 0.59 7.68
C THR A 375 8.31 1.82 7.26
N ILE A 376 8.05 2.31 6.05
CA ILE A 376 8.54 3.61 5.59
C ILE A 376 7.43 4.62 5.87
N ALA A 377 7.58 5.40 6.93
CA ALA A 377 6.51 6.28 7.37
C ALA A 377 6.31 7.49 6.46
N ASP A 378 5.06 7.96 6.36
CA ASP A 378 4.74 9.21 5.67
C ASP A 378 5.40 10.42 6.34
N LYS A 379 5.73 11.45 5.57
CA LYS A 379 6.17 12.72 6.16
C LYS A 379 4.99 13.34 6.92
N SER A 380 5.15 13.59 8.22
CA SER A 380 4.11 14.19 9.04
C SER A 380 4.16 15.71 8.97
N ASP A 381 3.48 16.30 7.98
CA ASP A 381 3.51 17.75 7.78
C ASP A 381 2.72 18.53 8.87
N ASN A 382 1.96 17.86 9.73
CA ASN A 382 1.01 18.48 10.66
C ASN A 382 1.21 18.13 12.14
N THR A 383 2.30 17.45 12.51
CA THR A 383 2.56 17.07 13.91
C THR A 383 2.72 18.28 14.83
N LYS A 384 2.21 18.16 16.06
CA LYS A 384 2.46 19.10 17.16
C LYS A 384 3.38 18.44 18.20
N ASP A 385 4.48 19.10 18.55
CA ASP A 385 5.47 18.57 19.51
C ASP A 385 4.93 18.51 20.96
N GLY A 386 3.87 19.25 21.25
CA GLY A 386 3.29 19.39 22.58
C GLY A 386 2.05 20.28 22.56
N ILE A 387 1.07 19.95 23.39
CA ILE A 387 -0.04 20.86 23.67
C ILE A 387 0.42 21.86 24.72
N THR A 388 0.40 23.14 24.34
CA THR A 388 0.77 24.26 25.21
C THR A 388 -0.42 24.80 26.01
N GLU A 389 -1.63 24.61 25.50
CA GLU A 389 -2.86 24.95 26.21
C GLU A 389 -3.02 24.05 27.44
N THR A 390 -3.58 24.59 28.52
CA THR A 390 -3.82 23.78 29.72
C THR A 390 -5.00 22.84 29.46
N LEU A 391 -4.75 21.54 29.58
CA LEU A 391 -5.78 20.52 29.48
C LEU A 391 -6.37 20.26 30.85
N GLU A 392 -7.50 20.89 31.14
CA GLU A 392 -8.18 20.67 32.41
C GLU A 392 -8.70 19.24 32.51
N ASN A 393 -8.60 18.71 33.73
CA ASN A 393 -9.12 17.40 34.10
C ASN A 393 -10.66 17.47 34.14
N GLU A 394 -11.31 16.36 33.80
CA GLU A 394 -12.77 16.29 33.96
C GLU A 394 -13.16 16.33 35.45
N VAL A 395 -14.25 17.05 35.76
CA VAL A 395 -14.83 17.14 37.10
C VAL A 395 -16.05 16.23 37.19
N ASN A 396 -15.92 15.09 37.87
CA ASN A 396 -17.02 14.16 38.09
C ASN A 396 -17.44 14.14 39.57
N LYS A 397 -18.69 14.55 39.85
CA LYS A 397 -19.23 14.62 41.22
C LYS A 397 -19.48 13.25 41.86
N ASP A 398 -19.66 12.20 41.04
CA ASP A 398 -20.09 10.88 41.48
C ASP A 398 -19.01 9.81 41.35
N SER A 399 -17.81 10.16 40.85
CA SER A 399 -16.67 9.23 40.77
C SER A 399 -16.90 7.99 39.88
N ASP A 400 -17.97 7.93 39.09
CA ASP A 400 -18.27 6.78 38.22
C ASP A 400 -17.90 7.06 36.76
N GLU A 401 -17.09 6.15 36.20
CA GLU A 401 -16.37 6.30 34.92
C GLU A 401 -17.17 5.86 33.68
N ASP A 402 -18.40 5.36 33.84
CA ASP A 402 -18.91 4.37 32.87
C ASP A 402 -20.05 4.82 31.94
N GLU A 403 -20.90 5.81 32.25
CA GLU A 403 -22.06 6.06 31.37
C GLU A 403 -21.78 7.01 30.19
N ASN A 404 -20.80 7.92 30.29
CA ASN A 404 -20.58 8.98 29.30
C ASN A 404 -19.16 9.04 28.72
N TRP A 405 -18.32 8.03 28.90
CA TRP A 405 -16.94 8.04 28.39
C TRP A 405 -16.89 8.29 26.86
N THR A 406 -17.91 7.84 26.12
CA THR A 406 -18.04 8.04 24.67
C THR A 406 -18.25 9.50 24.26
N ALA A 407 -18.53 10.40 25.21
CA ALA A 407 -18.57 11.84 24.96
C ALA A 407 -17.16 12.45 24.81
N ARG A 408 -16.17 11.81 25.43
CA ARG A 408 -14.76 12.24 25.40
C ARG A 408 -13.91 11.35 24.51
N PHE A 409 -14.14 10.05 24.48
CA PHE A 409 -13.25 9.13 23.81
C PHE A 409 -13.90 8.34 22.69
N ILE A 410 -13.09 8.04 21.67
CA ILE A 410 -13.44 7.17 20.56
C ILE A 410 -12.36 6.09 20.46
N LYS A 411 -12.76 4.82 20.50
CA LYS A 411 -11.88 3.67 20.26
C LYS A 411 -11.44 3.63 18.81
N ILE A 412 -10.14 3.51 18.62
CA ILE A 412 -9.44 3.57 17.34
C ILE A 412 -8.79 2.21 17.04
N GLY A 413 -8.97 1.73 15.82
CA GLY A 413 -8.36 0.52 15.30
C GLY A 413 -6.87 0.69 14.98
N SER A 414 -6.21 -0.40 14.59
CA SER A 414 -4.75 -0.43 14.37
C SER A 414 -4.23 0.52 13.28
N TYR A 415 -5.10 1.08 12.44
CA TYR A 415 -4.73 1.99 11.35
C TYR A 415 -5.23 3.42 11.54
N GLY A 416 -5.85 3.73 12.67
CA GLY A 416 -6.32 5.09 12.94
C GLY A 416 -7.82 5.30 12.70
N GLN A 417 -8.55 4.32 12.15
CA GLN A 417 -10.02 4.35 12.03
C GLN A 417 -10.69 4.45 13.40
N ALA A 418 -11.72 5.28 13.51
CA ALA A 418 -12.74 5.06 14.52
C ALA A 418 -13.42 3.70 14.28
N LEU A 419 -13.41 2.84 15.30
CA LEU A 419 -14.10 1.55 15.25
C LEU A 419 -15.61 1.77 15.24
N ARG A 420 -16.36 0.97 14.49
CA ARG A 420 -17.82 1.17 14.44
C ARG A 420 -18.51 0.77 15.73
N ASP A 421 -18.10 -0.35 16.30
CA ASP A 421 -18.56 -0.77 17.61
C ASP A 421 -17.62 -0.21 18.68
N GLN A 422 -18.11 0.76 19.44
CA GLN A 422 -17.37 1.39 20.54
C GLN A 422 -17.36 0.52 21.82
N GLN A 423 -18.07 -0.61 21.82
CA GLN A 423 -18.12 -1.57 22.93
C GLN A 423 -17.20 -2.78 22.71
N VAL A 424 -16.36 -2.77 21.68
CA VAL A 424 -15.36 -3.83 21.46
C VAL A 424 -14.43 -3.97 22.67
N ALA A 425 -14.05 -5.22 22.96
CA ALA A 425 -13.10 -5.55 24.02
C ALA A 425 -11.65 -5.16 23.65
N GLU A 426 -11.35 -5.14 22.35
CA GLU A 426 -10.01 -4.89 21.85
C GLU A 426 -9.98 -3.72 20.86
N TRP A 427 -9.07 -2.79 21.09
CA TRP A 427 -8.74 -1.66 20.22
C TRP A 427 -7.27 -1.27 20.41
N SER A 428 -6.73 -0.43 19.53
CA SER A 428 -5.29 -0.11 19.52
C SER A 428 -4.98 1.27 20.11
N CYS A 429 -5.84 2.27 19.87
CA CYS A 429 -5.65 3.62 20.38
C CYS A 429 -6.97 4.26 20.78
N THR A 430 -6.89 5.38 21.50
CA THR A 430 -8.07 6.12 21.95
C THR A 430 -7.96 7.57 21.51
N SER A 431 -8.92 8.06 20.72
CA SER A 431 -9.00 9.50 20.40
C SER A 431 -9.64 10.26 21.55
N ASP A 432 -9.07 11.39 21.93
CA ASP A 432 -9.63 12.32 22.92
C ASP A 432 -10.25 13.53 22.21
N THR A 433 -11.55 13.69 22.39
CA THR A 433 -12.39 14.69 21.73
C THR A 433 -12.89 15.77 22.68
N PHE A 434 -12.52 15.71 23.95
CA PHE A 434 -13.00 16.63 24.97
C PHE A 434 -12.55 18.07 24.71
N TYR A 435 -11.33 18.24 24.21
CA TYR A 435 -10.71 19.56 24.02
C TYR A 435 -11.00 20.20 22.65
N ARG A 436 -12.03 19.74 21.92
CA ARG A 436 -12.37 20.29 20.59
C ARG A 436 -12.69 21.78 20.62
N ALA A 437 -13.32 22.27 21.68
CA ALA A 437 -13.66 23.68 21.82
C ALA A 437 -12.42 24.57 22.04
N ASP A 438 -11.43 24.07 22.78
CA ASP A 438 -10.21 24.81 23.12
C ASP A 438 -9.15 24.69 22.03
N MET A 439 -9.11 23.55 21.33
CA MET A 439 -8.16 23.24 20.26
C MET A 439 -8.89 22.70 19.04
N PRO A 440 -9.60 23.56 18.29
CA PRO A 440 -10.30 23.15 17.08
C PRO A 440 -9.32 22.54 16.07
N ASN A 441 -9.79 21.58 15.27
CA ASN A 441 -8.99 20.89 14.27
C ASN A 441 -7.67 20.29 14.80
N THR A 442 -7.65 19.83 16.05
CA THR A 442 -6.52 19.09 16.62
C THR A 442 -6.95 17.67 16.95
N GLN A 443 -6.26 16.69 16.36
CA GLN A 443 -6.45 15.29 16.74
C GLN A 443 -5.52 14.95 17.90
N ILE A 444 -6.07 14.35 18.95
CA ILE A 444 -5.33 13.82 20.10
C ILE A 444 -5.60 12.32 20.17
N LEU A 445 -4.54 11.53 20.12
CA LEU A 445 -4.60 10.08 20.26
C LEU A 445 -3.75 9.64 21.45
N TRP A 446 -4.29 8.74 22.25
CA TRP A 446 -3.62 8.05 23.34
C TRP A 446 -3.36 6.60 22.94
N GLN A 447 -2.15 6.13 23.20
CA GLN A 447 -1.78 4.74 22.97
C GLN A 447 -2.48 3.85 24.02
N ARG A 448 -2.98 2.69 23.60
CA ARG A 448 -3.31 1.58 24.50
C ARG A 448 -2.06 0.75 24.79
N LEU A 449 -1.90 0.29 26.01
CA LEU A 449 -0.71 -0.39 26.51
C LEU A 449 -0.80 -1.89 26.23
N ASP A 450 0.00 -2.36 25.30
CA ASP A 450 0.25 -3.80 25.10
C ASP A 450 1.32 -4.34 26.07
N ASN A 451 2.13 -3.45 26.65
CA ASN A 451 3.20 -3.75 27.60
C ASN A 451 3.14 -2.79 28.80
N ASP A 452 2.94 -3.34 30.00
CA ASP A 452 2.81 -2.60 31.26
C ASP A 452 4.11 -2.53 32.07
N GLN A 453 5.21 -3.06 31.53
CA GLN A 453 6.47 -3.18 32.24
C GLN A 453 7.17 -1.83 32.38
N PRO A 454 7.54 -1.42 33.61
CA PRO A 454 8.32 -0.21 33.85
C PRO A 454 9.68 -0.28 33.15
N MET A 455 10.10 0.84 32.57
CA MET A 455 11.36 0.96 31.82
C MET A 455 12.12 2.22 32.19
N SER A 456 13.43 2.25 31.96
CA SER A 456 14.23 3.47 32.17
C SER A 456 13.79 4.58 31.22
N PHE A 457 14.19 5.83 31.49
CA PHE A 457 13.84 6.92 30.57
C PHE A 457 14.45 6.72 29.18
N SER A 458 15.70 6.24 29.10
CA SER A 458 16.35 5.94 27.81
C SER A 458 15.65 4.81 27.05
N ASP A 459 15.13 3.81 27.75
CA ASP A 459 14.36 2.73 27.12
C ASP A 459 12.99 3.25 26.64
N ALA A 460 12.37 4.19 27.37
CA ALA A 460 11.14 4.86 26.94
C ALA A 460 11.35 5.65 25.65
N GLU A 461 12.47 6.34 25.48
CA GLU A 461 12.83 7.01 24.23
C GLU A 461 13.02 6.01 23.08
N GLN A 462 13.58 4.83 23.35
CA GLN A 462 13.70 3.79 22.35
C GLN A 462 12.33 3.20 21.99
N TYR A 463 11.48 2.96 22.98
CA TYR A 463 10.11 2.50 22.77
C TYR A 463 9.30 3.45 21.88
N VAL A 464 9.44 4.78 22.09
CA VAL A 464 8.84 5.79 21.20
C VAL A 464 9.29 5.60 19.75
N LYS A 465 10.59 5.40 19.51
CA LYS A 465 11.13 5.19 18.15
C LYS A 465 10.55 3.92 17.52
N ASP A 466 10.43 2.85 18.28
CA ASP A 466 9.91 1.58 17.80
C ASP A 466 8.41 1.67 17.46
N ILE A 467 7.62 2.34 18.29
CA ILE A 467 6.19 2.59 18.01
C ILE A 467 6.00 3.46 16.77
N ASN A 468 6.80 4.51 16.60
CA ASN A 468 6.76 5.36 15.40
C ASN A 468 7.21 4.62 14.14
N ALA A 469 8.20 3.75 14.24
CA ALA A 469 8.61 2.87 13.14
C ALA A 469 7.51 1.87 12.77
N ASN A 470 6.65 1.46 13.71
CA ASN A 470 5.53 0.56 13.44
C ASN A 470 4.25 1.29 12.99
N THR A 471 4.25 2.62 12.98
CA THR A 471 3.11 3.46 12.61
C THR A 471 1.81 3.11 13.35
N LEU A 472 1.88 2.87 14.67
CA LEU A 472 0.71 2.46 15.48
C LEU A 472 -0.48 3.41 15.23
N CYS A 473 -1.65 2.86 14.88
CA CYS A 473 -2.85 3.61 14.52
C CYS A 473 -2.68 4.57 13.34
N GLY A 474 -1.79 4.22 12.40
CA GLY A 474 -1.48 5.03 11.22
C GLY A 474 -0.65 6.27 11.55
N ARG A 475 0.03 6.31 12.71
CA ARG A 475 0.74 7.49 13.24
C ARG A 475 2.22 7.19 13.47
N ASN A 476 3.08 8.10 13.08
CA ASN A 476 4.53 8.07 13.33
C ASN A 476 5.02 9.25 14.19
N ASP A 477 4.09 9.94 14.85
CA ASP A 477 4.33 11.10 15.69
C ASP A 477 3.95 10.87 17.16
N TRP A 478 4.03 9.63 17.61
CA TRP A 478 3.95 9.28 19.02
C TRP A 478 5.13 9.87 19.79
N ARG A 479 4.85 10.35 20.99
CA ARG A 479 5.84 10.92 21.90
C ARG A 479 5.42 10.69 23.34
N LEU A 480 6.37 10.85 24.27
CA LEU A 480 6.04 10.97 25.68
C LEU A 480 5.20 12.24 25.89
N PRO A 481 4.04 12.15 26.57
CA PRO A 481 3.24 13.31 26.90
C PRO A 481 4.03 14.22 27.84
N ASN A 482 3.79 15.53 27.75
CA ASN A 482 4.24 16.43 28.80
C ASN A 482 3.41 16.23 30.09
N GLU A 483 3.86 16.80 31.20
CA GLU A 483 3.20 16.62 32.50
C GLU A 483 1.72 17.06 32.50
N ASN A 484 1.39 18.15 31.81
CA ASN A 484 0.01 18.65 31.72
C ASN A 484 -0.86 17.73 30.88
N GLU A 485 -0.35 17.26 29.74
CA GLU A 485 -1.05 16.32 28.87
C GLU A 485 -1.38 15.02 29.61
N LEU A 486 -0.43 14.44 30.34
CA LEU A 486 -0.67 13.18 31.03
C LEU A 486 -1.62 13.35 32.23
N LYS A 487 -1.53 14.47 32.94
CA LYS A 487 -2.47 14.82 34.02
C LYS A 487 -3.90 14.97 33.55
N SER A 488 -4.12 15.33 32.28
CA SER A 488 -5.46 15.50 31.68
C SER A 488 -6.32 14.22 31.68
N LEU A 489 -5.69 13.05 31.88
CA LEU A 489 -6.35 11.76 32.04
C LEU A 489 -6.79 11.46 33.48
N LEU A 490 -6.36 12.28 34.45
CA LEU A 490 -6.84 12.22 35.83
C LEU A 490 -8.21 12.88 35.93
N ILE A 491 -8.98 12.48 36.94
CA ILE A 491 -10.27 13.09 37.22
C ILE A 491 -10.31 13.60 38.65
N ASN A 492 -11.05 14.69 38.86
CA ASN A 492 -11.31 15.21 40.20
C ASN A 492 -12.27 14.27 40.95
N ARG A 493 -11.92 13.90 42.18
CA ARG A 493 -12.68 13.06 43.10
C ARG A 493 -12.60 13.59 44.53
N VAL A 494 -13.59 13.24 45.35
CA VAL A 494 -13.55 13.49 46.81
C VAL A 494 -12.96 12.26 47.50
N SER A 495 -11.83 12.40 48.18
CA SER A 495 -11.14 11.32 48.90
C SER A 495 -11.08 11.63 50.39
N TYR A 496 -11.53 10.71 51.25
CA TYR A 496 -11.53 10.86 52.72
C TYR A 496 -12.10 12.20 53.24
N GLY A 497 -13.08 12.79 52.55
CA GLY A 497 -13.66 14.08 52.90
C GLY A 497 -12.80 15.30 52.52
N ILE A 498 -11.71 15.09 51.79
CA ILE A 498 -10.93 16.12 51.11
C ILE A 498 -11.55 16.33 49.72
N PRO A 499 -12.17 17.49 49.45
CA PRO A 499 -12.63 17.81 48.10
C PRO A 499 -11.43 18.03 47.17
N ASP A 500 -11.66 17.88 45.87
CA ASP A 500 -10.70 18.28 44.83
C ASP A 500 -9.39 17.47 44.78
N THR A 501 -9.43 16.18 45.15
CA THR A 501 -8.30 15.27 44.97
C THR A 501 -8.28 14.67 43.57
N LEU A 502 -7.10 14.27 43.07
CA LEU A 502 -6.99 13.62 41.76
C LEU A 502 -6.89 12.11 41.90
N GLY A 503 -7.64 11.38 41.07
CA GLY A 503 -7.52 9.94 40.90
C GLY A 503 -7.35 9.58 39.43
N ALA A 504 -6.87 8.36 39.16
CA ALA A 504 -6.89 7.78 37.83
C ALA A 504 -8.32 7.78 37.27
N GLY A 505 -8.47 8.14 35.99
CA GLY A 505 -9.73 8.18 35.28
C GLY A 505 -9.86 7.06 34.24
N TYR A 506 -11.11 6.71 33.93
CA TYR A 506 -11.53 5.80 32.86
C TYR A 506 -10.90 4.40 32.86
N ARG A 507 -10.53 3.88 34.05
CA ARG A 507 -9.86 2.59 34.26
C ARG A 507 -10.78 1.37 34.11
N SER A 508 -12.09 1.54 33.95
CA SER A 508 -13.04 0.45 33.69
C SER A 508 -13.51 0.37 32.24
N SER A 509 -13.32 1.43 31.44
CA SER A 509 -13.99 1.61 30.14
C SER A 509 -13.04 1.76 28.96
N VAL A 510 -12.13 2.75 29.01
CA VAL A 510 -11.33 3.18 27.83
C VAL A 510 -9.83 3.24 28.07
N LEU A 511 -9.41 3.27 29.33
CA LEU A 511 -8.01 3.22 29.78
C LEU A 511 -7.86 2.13 30.85
N ASP A 512 -8.53 0.99 30.61
CA ASP A 512 -8.55 -0.21 31.46
C ASP A 512 -7.21 -0.96 31.52
N ASP A 513 -6.31 -0.59 30.62
CA ASP A 513 -4.90 -0.94 30.57
C ASP A 513 -4.02 -0.09 31.51
N THR A 514 -4.56 0.94 32.17
CA THR A 514 -3.83 1.75 33.15
C THR A 514 -3.59 0.96 34.43
N VAL A 515 -2.33 0.81 34.85
CA VAL A 515 -2.01 0.21 36.14
C VAL A 515 -2.29 1.23 37.25
N VAL A 516 -3.28 0.92 38.08
CA VAL A 516 -3.73 1.81 39.17
C VAL A 516 -3.35 1.24 40.54
N GLU A 517 -2.18 1.64 41.06
CA GLU A 517 -1.61 1.15 42.31
C GLU A 517 -0.83 2.27 43.03
N TYR A 518 -0.31 2.00 44.22
CA TYR A 518 0.60 2.95 44.90
C TYR A 518 1.91 3.09 44.10
N ASP A 519 2.39 4.32 43.90
CA ASP A 519 3.60 4.64 43.11
C ASP A 519 3.58 4.10 41.65
N SER A 520 2.41 4.00 41.02
CA SER A 520 2.25 3.63 39.60
C SER A 520 2.62 4.79 38.66
N TYR A 521 3.89 5.18 38.66
CA TYR A 521 4.39 6.29 37.85
C TYR A 521 4.45 5.97 36.35
N TYR A 522 4.09 6.98 35.55
CA TYR A 522 4.22 7.01 34.10
C TYR A 522 5.12 8.17 33.68
N TRP A 523 6.08 7.92 32.79
CA TRP A 523 7.02 8.91 32.29
C TRP A 523 6.34 10.03 31.52
N THR A 524 6.88 11.24 31.66
CA THR A 524 6.55 12.40 30.83
C THR A 524 7.81 12.91 30.12
N SER A 525 7.63 13.69 29.07
CA SER A 525 8.72 14.43 28.41
C SER A 525 9.17 15.68 29.19
N THR A 526 8.50 16.02 30.31
CA THR A 526 8.81 17.21 31.09
C THR A 526 10.06 16.99 31.94
N PRO A 527 11.16 17.72 31.72
CA PRO A 527 12.36 17.60 32.54
C PRO A 527 12.10 18.15 33.94
N SER A 528 12.84 17.65 34.94
CA SER A 528 12.80 18.23 36.28
C SER A 528 13.27 19.69 36.25
N SER A 529 12.52 20.57 36.91
CA SER A 529 12.91 21.99 37.05
C SER A 529 14.23 22.19 37.81
N TYR A 530 14.62 21.23 38.66
CA TYR A 530 15.83 21.31 39.48
C TYR A 530 17.00 20.48 38.92
N TYR A 531 16.70 19.36 38.25
CA TYR A 531 17.70 18.40 37.76
C TYR A 531 17.39 17.94 36.33
N PRO A 532 17.32 18.84 35.34
CA PRO A 532 16.80 18.54 34.00
C PRO A 532 17.60 17.47 33.24
N ASP A 533 18.91 17.36 33.51
CA ASP A 533 19.78 16.41 32.80
C ASP A 533 19.70 14.97 33.34
N THR A 534 19.17 14.79 34.56
CA THR A 534 19.22 13.49 35.28
C THR A 534 17.88 13.03 35.80
N LYS A 535 16.84 13.87 35.72
CA LYS A 535 15.49 13.54 36.18
C LYS A 535 14.42 14.09 35.24
N HIS A 536 13.37 13.29 35.04
CA HIS A 536 12.14 13.71 34.37
C HIS A 536 10.96 13.63 35.34
N MET A 537 9.91 14.39 35.05
CA MET A 537 8.65 14.28 35.76
C MET A 537 7.95 12.99 35.36
N ALA A 538 7.33 12.32 36.34
CA ALA A 538 6.46 11.18 36.14
C ALA A 538 5.15 11.38 36.90
N VAL A 539 4.03 10.98 36.32
CA VAL A 539 2.68 11.11 36.92
C VAL A 539 2.24 9.76 37.47
N ALA A 540 1.86 9.70 38.74
CA ALA A 540 1.31 8.50 39.35
C ALA A 540 -0.20 8.38 39.08
N PHE A 541 -0.64 7.24 38.57
CA PHE A 541 -2.06 6.93 38.37
C PHE A 541 -2.59 6.11 39.54
N GLN A 542 -3.03 6.77 40.60
CA GLN A 542 -3.48 6.13 41.84
C GLN A 542 -5.00 6.19 41.96
N THR A 543 -5.58 5.31 42.79
CA THR A 543 -7.04 5.38 43.04
C THR A 543 -7.42 6.74 43.64
N GLU A 544 -6.56 7.29 44.49
CA GLU A 544 -6.68 8.61 45.11
C GLU A 544 -5.27 9.21 45.28
N PHE A 545 -5.15 10.53 45.32
CA PHE A 545 -3.86 11.26 45.46
C PHE A 545 -2.86 11.04 44.32
N SER A 546 -3.34 11.01 43.08
CA SER A 546 -2.48 11.06 41.90
C SER A 546 -1.68 12.37 41.86
N GLU A 547 -0.37 12.28 41.69
CA GLU A 547 0.54 13.43 41.69
C GLU A 547 1.71 13.24 40.72
N SER A 548 2.45 14.31 40.47
CA SER A 548 3.71 14.24 39.72
C SER A 548 4.90 14.23 40.65
N SER A 549 5.96 13.52 40.26
CA SER A 549 7.23 13.52 40.97
C SER A 549 8.42 13.57 40.02
N ALA A 550 9.51 14.21 40.43
CA ALA A 550 10.76 14.21 39.68
C ALA A 550 11.54 12.90 39.96
N VAL A 551 11.51 11.99 38.98
CA VAL A 551 12.10 10.65 39.07
C VAL A 551 13.42 10.62 38.32
N ALA A 552 14.42 9.95 38.88
CA ALA A 552 15.74 9.85 38.26
C ALA A 552 15.72 8.94 37.03
N ASN A 553 16.41 9.32 35.96
CA ASN A 553 16.31 8.68 34.64
C ASN A 553 16.73 7.19 34.66
N GLU A 554 17.55 6.78 35.63
CA GLU A 554 17.96 5.39 35.85
C GLU A 554 16.92 4.53 36.58
N LYS A 555 15.90 5.15 37.17
CA LYS A 555 14.74 4.42 37.72
C LYS A 555 13.81 4.02 36.58
N THR A 556 12.86 3.15 36.90
CA THR A 556 11.89 2.66 35.94
C THR A 556 10.51 3.24 36.21
N ALA A 557 9.82 3.68 35.16
CA ALA A 557 8.40 4.05 35.21
C ALA A 557 7.72 3.52 33.94
N ARG A 558 6.38 3.47 33.95
CA ARG A 558 5.59 3.02 32.80
C ARG A 558 5.52 4.10 31.73
N VAL A 559 5.01 3.77 30.56
CA VAL A 559 4.91 4.71 29.43
C VAL A 559 3.52 4.61 28.83
N ARG A 560 2.86 5.74 28.63
CA ARG A 560 1.69 5.88 27.76
C ARG A 560 1.98 7.01 26.80
N LEU A 561 1.94 6.72 25.50
CA LEU A 561 2.28 7.70 24.47
C LEU A 561 1.07 8.53 24.06
N ILE A 562 1.35 9.74 23.58
CA ILE A 562 0.39 10.65 22.96
C ILE A 562 0.85 10.96 21.53
N SER A 563 -0.09 11.07 20.61
CA SER A 563 0.11 11.62 19.26
C SER A 563 -0.81 12.82 19.10
N THR A 564 -0.26 13.94 18.59
CA THR A 564 -1.02 15.19 18.39
C THR A 564 -0.72 15.78 17.03
N SER A 565 -1.77 16.06 16.25
CA SER A 565 -1.62 16.69 14.94
C SER A 565 -2.66 17.75 14.67
N SER A 566 -2.23 18.78 13.96
CA SER A 566 -3.11 19.73 13.30
C SER A 566 -3.83 19.05 12.14
N ILE A 567 -5.08 19.40 11.95
CA ILE A 567 -5.85 18.97 10.79
C ILE A 567 -6.06 20.22 9.93
N GLN A 568 -5.71 20.15 8.65
CA GLN A 568 -6.11 21.21 7.72
C GLN A 568 -7.62 21.07 7.47
N PRO A 569 -8.41 22.13 7.67
CA PRO A 569 -9.82 22.13 7.30
C PRO A 569 -10.02 22.17 5.78
#